data_AF-A0A7R9WK04-F1
#
_entry.id   AF-A0A7R9WK04-F1
#
_cell.length_a   1.000
_cell.length_b   1.000
_cell.length_c   1.000
_cell.angle_alpha   90.00
_cell.angle_beta   90.00
_cell.angle_gamma   90.00
#
_symmetry.space_group_name_H-M   'P 1'
#
loop_
_entity.id
_entity.type
_entity.pdbx_description
1 polymer ?
#
loop_
_entity_poly.entity_id
_entity_poly.type
_entity_poly.pdbx_seq_one_letter_code
_entity_poly.pdbx_strand_id
1 'polypeptide(L)'
;DFMARDEPHFSKFIIDEPFREYIQRKRRDGVHGNNPEIQAISELYNRPVEIFVPDNGAKPINIFHAEYKTSDAPIRLSYHDGNHYNAVVDPLLPTAGLGLGLPGLEPGLADRLQLEKAKEESEIELAAAEASRDDMDRALQESRASVERMYDKQKALALSDLEATDFELERAVLESSMESYNRHEMGRKQGLPRGVAAAHAHASSSSSSSSSHHHHNHWGRRGPGSVSPPVFRAPEELAAS
;
A
#
# COMPACT_ATOMS: atom_id res chain seq x y z
N ASP A 1 2.80 -33.99 -35.36
CA ASP A 1 2.65 -34.78 -34.12
C ASP A 1 1.22 -35.06 -33.72
N PHE A 2 0.32 -34.06 -33.76
CA PHE A 2 -1.09 -34.23 -33.36
C PHE A 2 -1.77 -35.43 -34.03
N MET A 3 -1.74 -35.53 -35.36
CA MET A 3 -2.30 -36.67 -36.09
C MET A 3 -1.73 -38.02 -35.63
N ALA A 4 -0.43 -38.08 -35.34
CA ALA A 4 0.23 -39.32 -34.94
C ALA A 4 -0.20 -39.82 -33.54
N ARG A 5 -0.77 -38.95 -32.71
CA ARG A 5 -1.30 -39.32 -31.38
C ARG A 5 -2.67 -40.01 -31.49
N ASP A 6 -3.45 -39.70 -32.53
CA ASP A 6 -4.79 -40.25 -32.74
C ASP A 6 -4.92 -40.90 -34.13
N GLU A 7 -4.10 -41.93 -34.35
CA GLU A 7 -4.13 -42.73 -35.58
C GLU A 7 -5.52 -43.30 -35.92
N PRO A 8 -6.32 -43.85 -34.97
CA PRO A 8 -7.65 -44.39 -35.29
C PRO A 8 -8.62 -43.35 -35.83
N HIS A 9 -8.52 -42.09 -35.41
CA HIS A 9 -9.33 -41.00 -35.93
C HIS A 9 -8.88 -40.58 -37.33
N PHE A 10 -7.59 -40.27 -37.49
CA PHE A 10 -7.08 -39.67 -38.73
C PHE A 10 -6.85 -40.67 -39.88
N SER A 11 -6.63 -41.95 -39.58
CA SER A 11 -6.46 -43.01 -40.59
C SER A 11 -7.65 -43.12 -41.55
N LYS A 12 -8.86 -42.78 -41.10
CA LYS A 12 -10.08 -42.80 -41.92
C LYS A 12 -10.04 -41.81 -43.09
N PHE A 13 -9.27 -40.74 -42.96
CA PHE A 13 -9.13 -39.69 -43.97
C PHE A 13 -7.95 -39.93 -44.92
N ILE A 14 -7.15 -40.98 -44.69
CA ILE A 14 -5.98 -41.33 -45.49
C ILE A 14 -6.24 -42.69 -46.14
N ILE A 15 -6.58 -42.67 -47.43
CA ILE A 15 -7.03 -43.86 -48.17
C ILE A 15 -5.91 -44.44 -49.03
N ASP A 16 -4.99 -43.59 -49.50
CA ASP A 16 -4.06 -43.94 -50.58
C ASP A 16 -2.78 -44.65 -50.10
N GLU A 17 -2.46 -44.60 -48.80
CA GLU A 17 -1.24 -45.19 -48.25
C GLU A 17 -1.38 -45.56 -46.76
N PRO A 18 -0.51 -46.42 -46.20
CA PRO A 18 -0.49 -46.72 -44.77
C PRO A 18 -0.25 -45.48 -43.91
N PHE A 19 -1.01 -45.32 -42.82
CA PHE A 19 -0.96 -44.12 -41.96
C PHE A 19 0.45 -43.76 -41.47
N ARG A 20 1.23 -44.76 -41.06
CA ARG A 20 2.62 -44.53 -40.58
C ARG A 20 3.54 -44.00 -41.68
N GLU A 21 3.35 -44.43 -42.92
CA GLU A 21 4.14 -43.96 -44.07
C GLU A 21 3.71 -42.54 -44.46
N TYR A 22 2.40 -42.28 -44.46
CA TYR A 22 1.83 -40.95 -44.66
C TYR A 22 2.44 -39.92 -43.70
N ILE A 23 2.45 -40.21 -42.40
CA ILE A 23 3.00 -39.31 -41.39
C ILE A 23 4.50 -39.11 -41.58
N GLN A 24 5.26 -40.18 -41.86
CA GLN A 24 6.71 -40.05 -42.12
C GLN A 24 6.99 -39.20 -43.35
N ARG A 25 6.17 -39.33 -44.40
CA ARG A 25 6.24 -38.50 -45.60
C ARG A 25 5.94 -37.04 -45.28
N LYS A 26 4.86 -36.76 -44.56
CA LYS A 26 4.42 -35.41 -44.19
C LYS A 26 5.35 -34.69 -43.20
N ARG A 27 6.23 -35.42 -42.50
CA ARG A 27 7.28 -34.84 -41.65
C ARG A 27 8.48 -34.30 -42.43
N ARG A 28 8.65 -34.67 -43.71
CA ARG A 28 9.74 -34.18 -44.54
C ARG A 28 9.47 -32.75 -44.99
N ASP A 29 10.51 -31.93 -44.96
CA ASP A 29 10.43 -30.55 -45.43
C ASP A 29 10.11 -30.50 -46.94
N GLY A 30 9.38 -29.46 -47.36
CA GLY A 30 8.92 -29.29 -48.74
C GLY A 30 7.74 -30.19 -49.17
N VAL A 31 7.17 -31.00 -48.27
CA VAL A 31 5.97 -31.79 -48.56
C VAL A 31 4.71 -30.95 -48.30
N HIS A 32 3.88 -30.80 -49.33
CA HIS A 32 2.65 -30.01 -49.27
C HIS A 32 1.60 -30.64 -48.34
N GLY A 33 0.90 -29.78 -47.59
CA GLY A 33 -0.28 -30.15 -46.80
C GLY A 33 -1.55 -30.24 -47.66
N ASN A 34 -2.46 -31.14 -47.28
CA ASN A 34 -3.74 -31.41 -47.92
C ASN A 34 -4.88 -31.30 -46.89
N ASN A 35 -6.10 -31.67 -47.30
CA ASN A 35 -7.28 -31.65 -46.44
C ASN A 35 -7.12 -32.35 -45.07
N PRO A 36 -6.46 -33.52 -44.93
CA PRO A 36 -6.30 -34.15 -43.61
C PRO A 36 -5.45 -33.31 -42.65
N GLU A 37 -4.43 -32.60 -43.14
CA GLU A 37 -3.66 -31.67 -42.30
C GLU A 37 -4.49 -30.47 -41.88
N ILE A 38 -5.31 -29.92 -42.80
CA ILE A 38 -6.19 -28.79 -42.49
C ILE A 38 -7.24 -29.18 -41.44
N GLN A 39 -7.83 -30.37 -41.56
CA GLN A 39 -8.73 -30.92 -40.56
C GLN A 39 -8.02 -31.08 -39.20
N ALA A 40 -6.82 -31.65 -39.20
CA ALA A 40 -6.03 -31.82 -37.99
C ALA A 40 -5.69 -30.49 -37.32
N ILE A 41 -5.40 -29.44 -38.08
CA ILE A 41 -5.13 -28.09 -37.56
C ILE A 41 -6.41 -27.46 -36.99
N SER A 42 -7.56 -27.67 -37.64
CA SER A 42 -8.85 -27.17 -37.14
C SER A 42 -9.20 -27.75 -35.77
N GLU A 43 -8.95 -29.06 -35.58
CA GLU A 43 -9.15 -29.75 -34.30
C GLU A 43 -8.07 -29.38 -33.27
N LEU A 44 -6.80 -29.28 -33.68
CA LEU A 44 -5.70 -28.96 -32.77
C LEU A 44 -5.87 -27.57 -32.13
N TYR A 45 -6.29 -26.58 -32.93
CA TYR A 45 -6.50 -25.22 -32.44
C TYR A 45 -7.93 -24.96 -31.98
N ASN A 46 -8.83 -25.95 -32.07
CA ASN A 46 -10.26 -25.81 -31.81
C ASN A 46 -10.84 -24.58 -32.53
N ARG A 47 -10.50 -24.39 -33.82
CA ARG A 47 -10.95 -23.25 -34.61
C ARG A 47 -11.41 -23.71 -35.98
N PRO A 48 -12.56 -23.23 -36.48
CA PRO A 48 -12.97 -23.53 -37.85
C PRO A 48 -11.94 -22.99 -38.84
N VAL A 49 -11.65 -23.77 -39.89
CA VAL A 49 -10.78 -23.32 -40.99
C VAL A 49 -11.62 -23.06 -42.22
N GLU A 50 -11.62 -21.82 -42.69
CA GLU A 50 -12.32 -21.37 -43.89
C GLU A 50 -11.34 -21.28 -45.05
N ILE A 51 -11.63 -21.98 -46.15
CA ILE A 51 -10.84 -21.91 -47.38
C ILE A 51 -11.59 -21.08 -48.42
N PHE A 52 -10.92 -20.05 -48.94
CA PHE A 52 -11.42 -19.17 -49.99
C PHE A 52 -10.66 -19.43 -51.30
N VAL A 53 -11.30 -19.11 -52.42
CA VAL A 53 -10.66 -19.06 -53.74
C VAL A 53 -10.94 -17.67 -54.31
N PRO A 54 -9.96 -17.00 -54.94
CA PRO A 54 -10.14 -15.65 -55.47
C PRO A 54 -11.38 -15.48 -56.34
N ASP A 55 -11.66 -16.47 -57.19
CA ASP A 55 -12.79 -16.45 -58.13
C ASP A 55 -14.16 -16.52 -57.44
N ASN A 56 -14.21 -17.00 -56.19
CA ASN A 56 -15.45 -17.20 -55.43
C ASN A 56 -15.73 -16.08 -54.42
N GLY A 57 -14.90 -15.02 -54.41
CA GLY A 57 -15.06 -13.84 -53.58
C GLY A 57 -15.08 -14.14 -52.07
N ALA A 58 -16.05 -13.55 -51.35
CA ALA A 58 -16.15 -13.63 -49.89
C ALA A 58 -16.83 -14.89 -49.35
N LYS A 59 -17.17 -15.87 -50.20
CA LYS A 59 -17.81 -17.12 -49.77
C LYS A 59 -16.76 -18.24 -49.70
N PRO A 60 -16.57 -18.89 -48.54
CA PRO A 60 -15.63 -20.00 -48.45
C PRO A 60 -16.12 -21.19 -49.29
N ILE A 61 -15.19 -21.85 -49.96
CA ILE A 61 -15.43 -23.07 -50.73
C ILE A 61 -15.49 -24.31 -49.82
N ASN A 62 -14.80 -24.25 -48.67
CA ASN A 62 -14.79 -25.32 -47.69
C ASN A 62 -14.64 -24.73 -46.28
N ILE A 63 -15.34 -25.33 -45.32
CA ILE A 63 -15.27 -24.97 -43.91
C ILE A 63 -15.02 -26.25 -43.13
N PHE A 64 -13.79 -26.41 -42.64
CA PHE A 64 -13.44 -27.53 -41.76
C PHE A 64 -13.94 -27.21 -40.35
N HIS A 65 -14.54 -28.21 -39.71
CA HIS A 65 -15.06 -28.09 -38.34
C HIS A 65 -16.19 -27.05 -38.17
N ALA A 66 -17.04 -26.89 -39.19
CA ALA A 66 -18.11 -25.88 -39.26
C ALA A 66 -19.16 -25.95 -38.13
N GLU A 67 -19.35 -27.13 -37.53
CA GLU A 67 -20.32 -27.34 -36.44
C GLU A 67 -19.85 -26.75 -35.10
N TYR A 68 -18.55 -26.51 -34.96
CA TYR A 68 -17.94 -25.99 -33.75
C TYR A 68 -17.98 -24.46 -33.75
N LYS A 69 -18.92 -23.91 -33.01
CA LYS A 69 -19.04 -22.46 -32.81
C LYS A 69 -18.14 -22.04 -31.66
N THR A 70 -16.91 -21.66 -32.00
CA THR A 70 -16.00 -21.03 -31.04
C THR A 70 -16.25 -19.53 -30.99
N SER A 71 -16.00 -18.90 -29.84
CA SER A 71 -15.96 -17.43 -29.74
C SER A 71 -14.78 -16.85 -30.53
N ASP A 72 -13.75 -17.66 -30.78
CA ASP A 72 -12.57 -17.28 -31.53
C ASP A 72 -12.87 -17.23 -33.03
N ALA A 73 -12.27 -16.25 -33.70
CA ALA A 73 -12.40 -16.09 -35.14
C ALA A 73 -11.82 -17.30 -35.91
N PRO A 74 -12.37 -17.66 -37.08
CA PRO A 74 -11.87 -18.74 -37.90
C PRO A 74 -10.43 -18.51 -38.37
N ILE A 75 -9.72 -19.59 -38.67
CA ILE A 75 -8.47 -19.53 -39.43
C ILE A 75 -8.85 -19.45 -40.90
N ARG A 76 -8.35 -18.45 -41.63
CA ARG A 76 -8.73 -18.21 -43.03
C ARG A 76 -7.55 -18.42 -43.97
N LEU A 77 -7.75 -19.25 -44.98
CA LEU A 77 -6.77 -19.54 -46.01
C LEU A 77 -7.36 -19.23 -47.38
N SER A 78 -6.54 -18.74 -48.29
CA SER A 78 -6.90 -18.61 -49.71
C SER A 78 -6.08 -19.60 -50.52
N TYR A 79 -6.75 -20.38 -51.36
CA TYR A 79 -6.16 -21.42 -52.19
C TYR A 79 -5.97 -20.91 -53.62
N HIS A 80 -4.74 -21.03 -54.12
CA HIS A 80 -4.28 -20.51 -55.40
C HIS A 80 -3.55 -21.60 -56.19
N ASP A 81 -3.66 -21.55 -57.52
CA ASP A 81 -2.86 -22.30 -58.49
C ASP A 81 -2.80 -23.83 -58.29
N GLY A 82 -3.75 -24.40 -57.53
CA GLY A 82 -3.85 -25.83 -57.32
C GLY A 82 -2.87 -26.44 -56.31
N ASN A 83 -2.07 -25.62 -55.60
CA ASN A 83 -1.16 -26.13 -54.55
C ASN A 83 -0.76 -25.09 -53.48
N HIS A 84 -1.12 -23.82 -53.64
CA HIS A 84 -0.61 -22.74 -52.82
C HIS A 84 -1.67 -22.22 -51.86
N TYR A 85 -1.30 -22.04 -50.60
CA TYR A 85 -2.18 -21.46 -49.58
C TYR A 85 -1.58 -20.17 -49.05
N ASN A 86 -2.38 -19.11 -49.06
CA ASN A 86 -2.04 -17.82 -48.47
C ASN A 86 -2.92 -17.54 -47.26
N ALA A 87 -2.36 -16.95 -46.22
CA ALA A 87 -3.13 -16.51 -45.05
C ALA A 87 -4.03 -15.33 -45.42
N VAL A 88 -5.31 -15.41 -45.06
CA VAL A 88 -6.26 -14.31 -45.20
C VAL A 88 -6.40 -13.65 -43.83
N VAL A 89 -5.94 -12.40 -43.73
CA VAL A 89 -5.96 -11.64 -42.48
C VAL A 89 -7.11 -10.65 -42.52
N ASP A 90 -7.90 -10.62 -41.45
CA ASP A 90 -8.92 -9.59 -41.23
C ASP A 90 -8.27 -8.38 -40.55
N PRO A 91 -8.20 -7.20 -41.21
CA PRO A 91 -7.57 -6.02 -40.62
C PRO A 91 -8.34 -5.45 -39.43
N LEU A 92 -9.65 -5.72 -39.32
CA LEU A 92 -10.51 -5.19 -38.27
C LEU A 92 -10.56 -6.12 -37.06
N LEU A 93 -10.21 -7.39 -37.25
CA LEU A 93 -10.17 -8.40 -36.20
C LEU A 93 -8.79 -9.09 -36.17
N PRO A 94 -7.77 -8.45 -35.57
CA PRO A 94 -6.46 -9.04 -35.44
C PRO A 94 -6.53 -10.31 -34.58
N THR A 95 -6.24 -11.45 -35.20
CA THR A 95 -6.26 -12.78 -34.56
C THR A 95 -4.87 -13.26 -34.12
N ALA A 96 -3.87 -12.37 -34.17
CA ALA A 96 -2.52 -12.65 -33.69
C ALA A 96 -2.55 -12.95 -32.19
N GLY A 97 -1.99 -14.09 -31.77
CA GLY A 97 -1.97 -14.55 -30.38
C GLY A 97 -3.04 -15.60 -30.03
N LEU A 98 -4.14 -15.70 -30.78
CA LEU A 98 -5.16 -16.75 -30.56
C LEU A 98 -4.66 -18.17 -30.90
N GLY A 99 -3.68 -18.27 -31.81
CA GLY A 99 -3.01 -19.54 -32.16
C GLY A 99 -2.10 -20.13 -31.07
N LEU A 100 -1.94 -19.44 -29.93
CA LEU A 100 -1.17 -19.94 -28.79
C LEU A 100 -2.02 -20.72 -27.77
N GLY A 101 -3.31 -20.94 -28.06
CA GLY A 101 -4.18 -21.74 -27.19
C GLY A 101 -4.56 -21.05 -25.87
N LEU A 102 -4.64 -19.72 -25.88
CA LEU A 102 -5.20 -18.93 -24.76
C LEU A 102 -6.64 -18.52 -25.12
N PRO A 103 -7.63 -19.40 -24.87
CA PRO A 103 -9.03 -19.08 -25.13
C PRO A 103 -9.44 -17.84 -24.32
N GLY A 104 -10.04 -16.85 -24.99
CA GLY A 104 -10.54 -15.63 -24.35
C GLY A 104 -9.50 -14.54 -24.07
N LEU A 105 -8.30 -14.59 -24.67
CA LEU A 105 -7.35 -13.48 -24.58
C LEU A 105 -7.89 -12.26 -25.34
N GLU A 106 -8.51 -11.33 -24.60
CA GLU A 106 -8.86 -10.02 -25.10
C GLU A 106 -7.61 -9.14 -25.16
N PRO A 107 -7.16 -8.71 -26.35
CA PRO A 107 -6.01 -7.81 -26.46
C PRO A 107 -6.25 -6.52 -25.66
N GLY A 108 -5.33 -6.22 -24.75
CA GLY A 108 -5.40 -5.01 -23.90
C GLY A 108 -6.21 -5.16 -22.61
N LEU A 109 -6.83 -6.32 -22.32
CA LEU A 109 -7.49 -6.53 -21.02
C LEU A 109 -6.48 -6.52 -19.86
N ALA A 110 -5.31 -7.12 -20.05
CA ALA A 110 -4.24 -7.10 -19.07
C ALA A 110 -3.79 -5.65 -18.76
N ASP A 111 -3.60 -4.83 -19.80
CA ASP A 111 -3.21 -3.42 -19.64
C ASP A 111 -4.30 -2.62 -18.90
N ARG A 112 -5.58 -2.86 -19.21
CA ARG A 112 -6.71 -2.22 -18.51
C ARG A 112 -6.77 -2.62 -17.04
N LEU A 113 -6.64 -3.90 -16.73
CA LEU A 113 -6.66 -4.40 -15.36
C LEU A 113 -5.46 -3.87 -14.56
N GLN A 114 -4.28 -3.80 -15.18
CA GLN A 114 -3.10 -3.20 -14.55
C GLN A 114 -3.29 -1.71 -14.27
N LEU A 115 -3.89 -0.97 -15.21
CA LEU A 115 -4.19 0.45 -15.03
C LEU A 115 -5.24 0.68 -13.93
N GLU A 116 -6.32 -0.11 -13.92
CA GLU A 116 -7.36 -0.04 -12.89
C GLU A 116 -6.78 -0.34 -11.50
N LYS A 117 -5.97 -1.40 -11.39
CA LYS A 117 -5.29 -1.75 -10.13
C LYS A 117 -4.35 -0.64 -9.66
N ALA A 118 -3.54 -0.08 -10.57
CA ALA A 118 -2.63 1.02 -10.22
C ALA A 118 -3.39 2.27 -9.77
N LYS A 119 -4.56 2.54 -10.35
CA LYS A 119 -5.42 3.65 -9.94
C LYS A 119 -6.00 3.43 -8.54
N GLU A 120 -6.51 2.24 -8.25
CA GLU A 120 -7.05 1.90 -6.94
C GLU A 120 -5.96 1.96 -5.85
N GLU A 121 -4.78 1.42 -6.13
CA GLU A 121 -3.62 1.52 -5.22
C GLU A 121 -3.21 2.98 -4.99
N SER A 122 -3.21 3.82 -6.03
CA SER A 122 -2.91 5.25 -5.91
C SER A 122 -3.98 6.01 -5.10
N GLU A 123 -5.26 5.66 -5.23
CA GLU A 123 -6.34 6.28 -4.44
C GLU A 123 -6.22 5.91 -2.95
N ILE A 124 -5.87 4.65 -2.64
CA ILE A 124 -5.63 4.18 -1.27
C ILE A 124 -4.41 4.87 -0.66
N GLU A 125 -3.29 4.98 -1.41
CA GLU A 125 -2.09 5.66 -0.93
C GLU A 125 -2.35 7.15 -0.66
N LEU A 126 -3.10 7.81 -1.53
CA LEU A 126 -3.49 9.21 -1.35
C LEU A 126 -4.33 9.39 -0.08
N ALA A 127 -5.33 8.52 0.13
CA ALA A 127 -6.18 8.55 1.32
C ALA A 127 -5.38 8.30 2.61
N ALA A 128 -4.42 7.37 2.58
CA ALA A 128 -3.53 7.10 3.71
C ALA A 128 -2.60 8.29 4.01
N ALA A 129 -2.06 8.93 2.97
CA ALA A 129 -1.22 10.12 3.10
C ALA A 129 -2.00 11.31 3.66
N GLU A 130 -3.25 11.50 3.22
CA GLU A 130 -4.14 12.54 3.73
C GLU A 130 -4.50 12.30 5.20
N ALA A 131 -4.87 11.08 5.58
CA ALA A 131 -5.11 10.73 6.97
C ALA A 131 -3.88 10.97 7.86
N SER A 132 -2.68 10.61 7.37
CA SER A 132 -1.44 10.88 8.10
C SER A 132 -1.13 12.38 8.21
N ARG A 133 -1.47 13.18 7.21
CA ARG A 133 -1.32 14.64 7.26
C ARG A 133 -2.25 15.24 8.31
N ASP A 134 -3.51 14.82 8.32
CA ASP A 134 -4.52 15.32 9.26
C ASP A 134 -4.18 14.97 10.72
N ASP A 135 -3.65 13.77 10.97
CA ASP A 135 -3.17 13.39 12.30
C ASP A 135 -1.96 14.21 12.75
N MET A 136 -1.02 14.52 11.84
CA MET A 136 0.09 15.43 12.13
C MET A 136 -0.40 16.84 12.45
N ASP A 137 -1.34 17.38 11.69
CA ASP A 137 -1.91 18.71 11.91
C ASP A 137 -2.65 18.80 13.25
N ARG A 138 -3.39 17.73 13.63
CA ARG A 138 -4.02 17.64 14.96
C ARG A 138 -2.98 17.66 16.08
N ALA A 139 -1.93 16.85 15.98
CA ALA A 139 -0.86 16.81 16.99
C ALA A 139 -0.16 18.17 17.12
N LEU A 140 0.02 18.88 16.02
CA LEU A 140 0.67 20.20 15.98
C LEU A 140 -0.23 21.28 16.62
N GLN A 141 -1.55 21.21 16.40
CA GLN A 141 -2.53 22.07 17.07
C GLN A 141 -2.58 21.81 18.58
N GLU A 142 -2.62 20.55 19.00
CA GLU A 142 -2.61 20.18 20.41
C GLU A 142 -1.32 20.65 21.11
N SER A 143 -0.17 20.50 20.44
CA SER A 143 1.10 21.02 20.92
C SER A 143 1.06 22.54 21.12
N ARG A 144 0.58 23.30 20.11
CA ARG A 144 0.41 24.77 20.22
C ARG A 144 -0.51 25.16 21.38
N ALA A 145 -1.68 24.53 21.49
CA ALA A 145 -2.63 24.81 22.56
C ALA A 145 -2.06 24.47 23.95
N SER A 146 -1.24 23.43 24.06
CA SER A 146 -0.59 23.07 25.33
C SER A 146 0.45 24.11 25.78
N VAL A 147 1.23 24.65 24.84
CA VAL A 147 2.23 25.70 25.10
C VAL A 147 1.53 26.99 25.53
N GLU A 148 0.45 27.37 24.86
CA GLU A 148 -0.35 28.55 25.23
C GLU A 148 -0.95 28.41 26.64
N ARG A 149 -1.55 27.25 26.96
CA ARG A 149 -2.05 26.95 28.32
C ARG A 149 -0.95 27.01 29.38
N MET A 150 0.26 26.54 29.07
CA MET A 150 1.39 26.64 30.00
C MET A 150 1.78 28.09 30.25
N TYR A 151 1.84 28.91 29.20
CA TYR A 151 2.18 30.32 29.31
C TYR A 151 1.14 31.09 30.14
N ASP A 152 -0.15 30.87 29.87
CA ASP A 152 -1.23 31.49 30.63
C ASP A 152 -1.21 31.08 32.10
N LYS A 153 -0.95 29.80 32.38
CA LYS A 153 -0.82 29.30 33.75
C LYS A 153 0.36 29.94 34.49
N GLN A 154 1.52 30.06 33.84
CA GLN A 154 2.68 30.75 34.42
C GLN A 154 2.40 32.23 34.69
N LYS A 155 1.74 32.90 33.75
CA LYS A 155 1.35 34.31 33.90
C LYS A 155 0.36 34.51 35.05
N ALA A 156 -0.65 33.63 35.18
CA ALA A 156 -1.63 33.69 36.26
C ALA A 156 -0.99 33.47 37.64
N LEU A 157 -0.07 32.51 37.76
CA LEU A 157 0.69 32.30 39.01
C LEU A 157 1.53 33.53 39.36
N ALA A 158 2.26 34.09 38.40
CA ALA A 158 3.07 35.29 38.64
C ALA A 158 2.23 36.51 39.08
N LEU A 159 1.04 36.69 38.50
CA LEU A 159 0.11 37.75 38.90
C LEU A 159 -0.44 37.51 40.31
N SER A 160 -0.78 36.27 40.65
CA SER A 160 -1.23 35.91 41.99
C SER A 160 -0.15 36.12 43.06
N ASP A 161 1.11 35.77 42.75
CA ASP A 161 2.23 35.99 43.67
C ASP A 161 2.44 37.49 43.92
N LEU A 162 2.33 38.32 42.88
CA LEU A 162 2.41 39.78 43.01
C LEU A 162 1.29 40.34 43.89
N GLU A 163 0.04 39.90 43.66
CA GLU A 163 -1.12 40.33 44.44
C GLU A 163 -1.00 39.94 45.92
N ALA A 164 -0.48 38.74 46.21
CA ALA A 164 -0.22 38.32 47.59
C ALA A 164 0.82 39.22 48.28
N THR A 165 1.91 39.59 47.57
CA THR A 165 2.92 40.51 48.12
C THR A 165 2.38 41.91 48.33
N ASP A 166 1.47 42.38 47.47
CA ASP A 166 0.84 43.69 47.60
C ASP A 166 -0.04 43.75 48.85
N PHE A 167 -0.86 42.72 49.07
CA PHE A 167 -1.72 42.62 50.26
C PHE A 167 -0.92 42.54 51.57
N GLU A 168 0.16 41.77 51.61
CA GLU A 168 1.06 41.71 52.77
C GLU A 168 1.69 43.07 53.08
N LEU A 169 2.10 43.81 52.04
CA LEU A 169 2.69 45.13 52.17
C LEU A 169 1.68 46.15 52.72
N GLU A 170 0.45 46.19 52.18
CA GLU A 170 -0.61 47.07 52.68
C GLU A 170 -0.92 46.80 54.16
N ARG A 171 -1.01 45.53 54.55
CA ARG A 171 -1.22 45.14 55.95
C ARG A 171 -0.08 45.63 56.84
N ALA A 172 1.17 45.41 56.44
CA ALA A 172 2.34 45.86 57.21
C ALA A 172 2.40 47.39 57.35
N VAL A 173 2.04 48.13 56.29
CA VAL A 173 1.94 49.60 56.32
C VAL A 173 0.87 50.05 57.32
N LEU A 174 -0.34 49.47 57.27
CA LEU A 174 -1.41 49.79 58.22
C LEU A 174 -1.00 49.49 59.67
N GLU A 175 -0.36 48.35 59.90
CA GLU A 175 0.10 47.91 61.22
C GLU A 175 1.19 48.85 61.77
N SER A 176 2.19 49.20 60.94
CA SER A 176 3.23 50.17 61.30
C SER A 176 2.66 51.56 61.61
N SER A 177 1.62 51.98 60.90
CA SER A 177 0.93 53.26 61.12
C SER A 177 0.15 53.24 62.44
N MET A 178 -0.53 52.13 62.75
CA MET A 178 -1.19 51.90 64.04
C MET A 178 -0.20 51.90 65.21
N GLU A 179 0.94 51.23 65.06
CA GLU A 179 2.01 51.21 66.07
C GLU A 179 2.61 52.60 66.28
N SER A 180 2.80 53.37 65.21
CA SER A 180 3.26 54.76 65.26
C SER A 180 2.27 55.63 66.05
N TYR A 181 0.98 55.46 65.80
CA TYR A 181 -0.09 56.19 66.49
C TYR A 181 -0.16 55.80 67.97
N ASN A 182 -0.13 54.50 68.28
CA ASN A 182 -0.10 53.98 69.65
C ASN A 182 1.15 54.44 70.42
N ARG A 183 2.31 54.50 69.76
CA ARG A 183 3.57 55.03 70.34
C ARG A 183 3.45 56.52 70.63
N HIS A 184 2.76 57.27 69.78
CA HIS A 184 2.50 58.71 69.97
C HIS A 184 1.46 58.97 71.08
N GLU A 185 0.44 58.12 71.22
CA GLU A 185 -0.54 58.12 72.33
C GLU A 185 0.11 57.75 73.67
N MET A 186 0.95 56.71 73.70
CA MET A 186 1.71 56.29 74.89
C MET A 186 2.73 57.34 75.33
N GLY A 187 3.26 58.15 74.40
CA GLY A 187 4.14 59.29 74.69
C GLY A 187 3.47 60.46 75.42
N ARG A 188 2.12 60.53 75.44
CA ARG A 188 1.37 61.61 76.13
C ARG A 188 1.06 61.32 77.60
N LYS A 189 1.27 60.10 78.11
CA LYS A 189 0.74 59.69 79.43
C LYS A 189 1.75 59.29 80.51
N GLN A 190 3.05 59.49 80.34
CA GLN A 190 4.01 59.21 81.43
C GLN A 190 5.08 60.29 81.57
N GLY A 191 4.85 61.19 82.53
CA GLY A 191 5.89 62.00 83.16
C GLY A 191 6.23 61.46 84.56
N LEU A 192 7.43 60.85 84.65
CA LEU A 192 8.36 60.79 85.80
C LEU A 192 8.00 59.90 87.04
N PRO A 193 9.00 59.44 87.83
CA PRO A 193 10.25 58.75 87.45
C PRO A 193 10.64 57.60 88.43
N ARG A 194 11.56 56.70 88.03
CA ARG A 194 12.52 55.89 88.85
C ARG A 194 13.12 54.84 87.89
N GLY A 195 14.40 54.53 87.85
CA GLY A 195 15.48 54.61 88.83
C GLY A 195 16.26 53.31 88.71
N VAL A 196 17.33 53.35 87.89
CA VAL A 196 18.59 52.56 87.91
C VAL A 196 18.58 51.02 88.11
N ALA A 197 19.39 50.36 87.26
CA ALA A 197 20.21 49.15 87.50
C ALA A 197 19.76 47.78 86.95
N ALA A 198 20.40 47.40 85.84
CA ALA A 198 21.21 46.20 85.56
C ALA A 198 20.83 44.79 86.07
N ALA A 199 20.80 43.80 85.14
CA ALA A 199 21.45 42.47 85.19
C ALA A 199 21.20 41.76 83.82
N HIS A 200 22.23 41.34 83.05
CA HIS A 200 22.92 40.03 83.08
C HIS A 200 21.96 38.83 83.10
N ALA A 201 22.07 37.74 82.30
CA ALA A 201 22.87 37.35 81.16
C ALA A 201 22.39 35.94 80.66
N HIS A 202 22.82 35.55 79.46
CA HIS A 202 23.04 34.17 78.93
C HIS A 202 21.93 33.10 78.86
N ALA A 203 21.69 32.58 77.63
CA ALA A 203 22.08 31.23 77.13
C ALA A 203 21.32 30.96 75.80
N SER A 204 21.96 30.86 74.62
CA SER A 204 22.53 29.64 74.00
C SER A 204 21.62 28.41 74.14
N SER A 205 21.34 27.56 73.15
CA SER A 205 21.75 27.36 71.76
C SER A 205 21.07 26.04 71.35
N SER A 206 20.78 25.81 70.08
CA SER A 206 21.32 24.68 69.32
C SER A 206 20.50 24.36 68.08
N SER A 207 21.25 24.29 66.98
CA SER A 207 20.99 23.65 65.70
C SER A 207 20.38 22.25 65.77
N SER A 208 19.67 21.87 64.71
CA SER A 208 19.90 20.58 64.05
C SER A 208 19.36 20.56 62.63
N SER A 209 20.27 20.27 61.71
CA SER A 209 20.08 19.86 60.33
C SER A 209 19.46 18.45 60.26
N SER A 210 18.89 18.07 59.11
CA SER A 210 18.84 16.67 58.65
C SER A 210 18.62 16.61 57.14
N SER A 211 19.57 15.95 56.46
CA SER A 211 19.51 15.49 55.05
C SER A 211 18.47 14.38 54.86
N SER A 212 17.99 14.11 53.65
CA SER A 212 18.50 13.10 52.67
C SER A 212 17.29 12.65 51.81
N HIS A 213 17.32 12.07 50.59
CA HIS A 213 18.23 11.10 49.95
C HIS A 213 17.94 11.04 48.42
N HIS A 214 18.88 10.47 47.67
CA HIS A 214 18.96 10.31 46.20
C HIS A 214 18.28 9.05 45.64
N HIS A 215 18.34 8.93 44.28
CA HIS A 215 18.22 7.76 43.36
C HIS A 215 17.00 7.86 42.41
N HIS A 216 17.04 7.66 41.08
CA HIS A 216 17.81 6.75 40.21
C HIS A 216 17.75 7.19 38.71
N ASN A 217 18.80 6.84 37.94
CA ASN A 217 18.87 6.21 36.59
C ASN A 217 17.98 6.71 35.42
N HIS A 218 18.31 6.65 34.12
CA HIS A 218 19.45 6.21 33.31
C HIS A 218 19.21 6.80 31.89
N TRP A 219 20.29 7.14 31.19
CA TRP A 219 20.29 7.28 29.74
C TRP A 219 20.19 5.92 29.04
N GLY A 220 19.43 5.84 27.94
CA GLY A 220 19.37 4.66 27.07
C GLY A 220 18.73 5.00 25.73
N ARG A 221 19.56 5.25 24.71
CA ARG A 221 19.18 5.47 23.31
C ARG A 221 18.29 4.35 22.78
N ARG A 222 17.23 4.74 22.07
CA ARG A 222 16.58 3.91 21.07
C ARG A 222 17.54 3.64 19.92
N GLY A 223 17.66 2.38 19.55
CA GLY A 223 18.04 1.95 18.22
C GLY A 223 17.39 0.59 17.95
N PRO A 224 16.53 0.50 16.93
CA PRO A 224 16.44 -0.69 16.09
C PRO A 224 16.85 -0.27 14.67
N GLY A 225 17.76 -0.94 13.99
CA GLY A 225 17.85 -2.39 13.92
C GLY A 225 16.88 -2.85 12.83
N SER A 226 17.33 -2.77 11.59
CA SER A 226 16.69 -3.34 10.41
C SER A 226 16.54 -4.85 10.56
N VAL A 227 15.33 -5.39 10.47
CA VAL A 227 15.12 -6.81 10.16
C VAL A 227 13.87 -6.95 9.28
N SER A 228 14.08 -7.55 8.12
CA SER A 228 13.14 -7.80 7.03
C SER A 228 11.96 -8.71 7.42
N PRO A 229 10.81 -8.63 6.73
CA PRO A 229 9.70 -9.56 6.91
C PRO A 229 9.99 -10.94 6.27
N PRO A 230 9.35 -12.02 6.77
CA PRO A 230 9.62 -13.39 6.36
C PRO A 230 9.02 -13.73 4.99
N VAL A 231 9.81 -14.49 4.22
CA VAL A 231 9.47 -15.08 2.92
C VAL A 231 8.41 -16.18 3.10
N PHE A 232 7.27 -16.02 2.42
CA PHE A 232 6.25 -17.06 2.28
C PHE A 232 6.78 -18.20 1.40
N ARG A 233 6.69 -19.43 1.93
CA ARG A 233 7.11 -20.66 1.27
C ARG A 233 5.91 -21.30 0.58
N ALA A 234 5.96 -21.47 -0.74
CA ALA A 234 4.98 -22.24 -1.50
C ALA A 234 5.26 -23.75 -1.37
N PRO A 235 4.23 -24.62 -1.33
CA PRO A 235 4.42 -26.06 -1.41
C PRO A 235 4.57 -26.54 -2.87
N GLU A 236 5.60 -27.35 -3.10
CA GLU A 236 5.92 -28.05 -4.35
C GLU A 236 4.89 -29.11 -4.74
N GLU A 237 4.71 -29.25 -6.05
CA GLU A 237 4.11 -30.39 -6.74
C GLU A 237 4.79 -31.72 -6.38
N LEU A 238 3.98 -32.76 -6.18
CA LEU A 238 4.41 -34.16 -6.22
C LEU A 238 4.00 -34.76 -7.57
N ALA A 239 5.00 -35.13 -8.37
CA ALA A 239 4.85 -36.01 -9.52
C ALA A 239 5.44 -37.40 -9.23
N ALA A 240 4.71 -38.42 -9.67
CA ALA A 240 5.13 -39.76 -10.08
C ALA A 240 5.69 -40.77 -9.05
N SER A 241 4.89 -41.81 -8.81
CA SER A 241 5.21 -43.21 -9.19
C SER A 241 3.94 -43.99 -9.48
#